data_AF-A0A6V7HYR9-F1
#
_entry.id   AF-A0A6V7HYR9-F1
#
_cell.length_a   1.000
_cell.length_b   1.000
_cell.length_c   1.000
_cell.angle_alpha   90.00
_cell.angle_beta   90.00
_cell.angle_gamma   90.00
#
_symmetry.space_group_name_H-M   'P 1'
#
loop_
_entity.id
_entity.type
_entity.pdbx_description
1 polymer ?
#
loop_
_entity_poly.entity_id
_entity_poly.type
_entity_poly.pdbx_seq_one_letter_code
_entity_poly.pdbx_strand_id
1 'polypeptide(L)' 'AKISLIASRRGDLEITLTSPQGTKSTLLAKRPHDVSKAGFNQWPFMSVHTWGERPHGTWKLEIHNEGRYL' A
#
# COMPACT_ATOMS: atom_id res chain seq x y z
N ALA A 1 6.51 1.70 -5.91
CA ALA A 1 7.19 0.81 -4.94
C ALA A 1 6.95 -0.65 -5.33
N LYS A 2 7.96 -1.52 -5.25
CA LYS A 2 7.76 -2.97 -5.42
C LYS A 2 7.65 -3.61 -4.04
N ILE A 3 6.54 -4.28 -3.76
CA ILE A 3 6.26 -4.83 -2.42
C ILE A 3 6.12 -6.35 -2.51
N SER A 4 6.85 -7.05 -1.63
CA SER A 4 6.61 -8.45 -1.30
C SER A 4 6.07 -8.53 0.13
N LEU A 5 4.94 -9.19 0.31
CA LEU A 5 4.17 -9.21 1.55
C LEU A 5 3.33 -10.48 1.61
N ILE A 6 3.36 -11.18 2.74
CA ILE A 6 2.48 -12.33 3.01
C ILE A 6 1.30 -11.85 3.84
N ALA A 7 0.09 -12.33 3.51
CA ALA A 7 -1.12 -12.03 4.26
C ALA A 7 -2.07 -13.23 4.26
N SER A 8 -2.72 -13.47 5.40
CA SER A 8 -3.77 -14.49 5.52
C SER A 8 -4.98 -14.18 4.64
N ARG A 9 -5.30 -12.90 4.46
CA ARG A 9 -6.32 -12.40 3.54
C ARG A 9 -5.87 -11.09 2.92
N ARG A 10 -5.48 -11.14 1.65
CA ARG A 10 -4.91 -10.00 0.92
C ARG A 10 -5.84 -8.79 0.85
N GLY A 11 -7.15 -9.03 0.78
CA GLY A 11 -8.17 -7.97 0.68
C GLY A 11 -8.34 -7.12 1.95
N ASP A 12 -7.82 -7.58 3.08
CA ASP A 12 -7.89 -6.85 4.35
C ASP A 12 -6.77 -5.80 4.48
N LEU A 13 -5.81 -5.82 3.55
CA LEU A 13 -4.71 -4.88 3.54
C LEU A 13 -5.10 -3.56 2.88
N GLU A 14 -4.71 -2.46 3.51
CA GLU A 14 -4.68 -1.13 2.93
C GLU A 14 -3.23 -0.63 2.92
N ILE A 15 -2.78 -0.07 1.79
CA ILE A 15 -1.42 0.44 1.63
C ILE A 15 -1.47 1.89 1.19
N THR A 16 -0.78 2.75 1.95
CA THR A 16 -0.66 4.16 1.65
C THR A 16 0.81 4.60 1.65
N LEU A 17 1.17 5.48 0.71
CA LEU A 17 2.48 6.09 0.60
C LEU A 17 2.36 7.60 0.78
N THR A 18 3.11 8.18 1.70
CA THR A 18 3.20 9.63 1.91
C THR A 18 4.56 10.13 1.44
N SER A 19 4.57 11.18 0.61
CA SER A 19 5.77 11.82 0.08
C SER A 19 6.47 12.72 1.11
N PRO A 20 7.74 13.11 0.88
CA PRO A 20 8.44 14.07 1.75
C PRO A 20 7.76 15.43 1.87
N GLN A 21 6.95 15.83 0.88
CA GLN A 21 6.18 17.08 0.91
C GLN A 21 4.75 16.89 1.45
N GLY A 22 4.41 15.70 1.93
CA GLY A 22 3.15 15.42 2.64
C GLY A 22 2.02 14.86 1.77
N THR A 23 2.22 14.63 0.48
CA THR A 23 1.18 14.07 -0.39
C THR A 23 0.94 12.60 -0.08
N LYS A 24 -0.30 12.27 0.30
CA LYS A 24 -0.74 10.93 0.65
C LYS A 24 -1.37 10.23 -0.56
N SER A 25 -0.85 9.07 -0.94
CA SER A 25 -1.32 8.24 -2.07
C SER A 25 -1.75 6.86 -1.61
N THR A 26 -3.02 6.52 -1.77
CA THR A 26 -3.51 5.16 -1.57
C THR A 26 -3.03 4.26 -2.71
N LEU A 27 -2.13 3.33 -2.40
CA LEU A 27 -1.58 2.36 -3.34
C LEU A 27 -2.45 1.10 -3.45
N LEU A 28 -3.11 0.74 -2.35
CA LEU A 28 -4.05 -0.38 -2.28
C LEU A 28 -5.18 -0.01 -1.32
N ALA A 29 -6.40 0.06 -1.82
CA ALA A 29 -7.59 0.16 -0.98
C ALA A 29 -8.04 -1.23 -0.52
N LYS A 30 -8.81 -1.29 0.57
CA LYS A 30 -9.46 -2.52 1.04
C LYS A 30 -10.31 -3.15 -0.08
N ARG A 31 -10.23 -4.47 -0.21
CA ARG A 31 -11.01 -5.24 -1.19
C ARG A 31 -11.76 -6.37 -0.48
N PRO A 32 -13.01 -6.15 -0.04
CA PRO A 32 -13.75 -7.11 0.80
C PRO A 32 -13.86 -8.51 0.18
N HIS A 33 -13.93 -8.62 -1.15
CA HIS A 33 -14.06 -9.91 -1.84
C HIS A 33 -12.73 -10.59 -2.15
N ASP A 34 -11.59 -9.94 -1.90
CA ASP A 34 -10.27 -10.52 -2.14
C ASP A 34 -9.83 -11.39 -0.95
N VAL A 35 -10.27 -12.64 -0.95
CA VAL A 35 -9.96 -13.64 0.08
C VAL A 35 -8.63 -14.38 -0.14
N SER A 36 -7.79 -13.90 -1.06
CA SER A 36 -6.55 -14.58 -1.45
C SER A 36 -5.52 -14.63 -0.32
N LYS A 37 -4.84 -15.78 -0.17
CA LYS A 37 -3.70 -15.99 0.74
C LYS A 37 -2.34 -15.71 0.09
N ALA A 38 -2.32 -15.37 -1.20
CA ALA A 38 -1.09 -15.25 -1.98
C ALA A 38 -0.27 -13.98 -1.64
N GLY A 39 -0.85 -13.02 -0.90
CA GLY A 39 -0.20 -11.75 -0.60
C GLY A 39 0.20 -10.98 -1.86
N PHE A 40 1.37 -10.35 -1.84
CA PHE A 40 2.01 -9.68 -2.97
C PHE A 40 3.43 -10.20 -3.15
N ASN A 41 3.85 -10.43 -4.39
CA ASN A 41 5.23 -10.81 -4.73
C ASN A 41 5.80 -9.80 -5.72
N GLN A 42 6.76 -8.98 -5.27
CA GLN A 42 7.39 -7.91 -6.03
C GLN A 42 6.40 -7.01 -6.79
N TRP A 43 5.21 -6.81 -6.24
CA TRP A 43 4.11 -6.16 -6.95
C TRP A 43 4.40 -4.66 -7.10
N PRO A 44 4.41 -4.11 -8.33
CA PRO A 44 4.81 -2.73 -8.60
C PRO A 44 3.62 -1.77 -8.44
N PHE A 45 3.33 -1.35 -7.21
CA PHE A 45 2.38 -0.27 -6.98
C PHE A 45 2.91 1.07 -7.51
N MET A 46 2.01 1.85 -8.12
CA MET A 46 2.32 3.12 -8.78
C MET A 46 1.26 4.17 -8.44
N SER A 47 1.68 5.43 -8.40
CA SER A 47 0.83 6.61 -8.29
C SER A 47 1.45 7.74 -9.10
N VAL A 48 0.61 8.64 -9.62
CA VAL A 48 1.03 9.90 -10.27
C VAL A 48 0.82 11.12 -9.39
N HIS A 49 0.29 10.95 -8.16
CA HIS A 49 -0.13 12.06 -7.30
C HIS A 49 1.02 12.99 -6.89
N THR A 50 2.26 12.49 -6.87
CA THR A 50 3.44 13.25 -6.47
C THR A 50 4.18 13.87 -7.65
N TRP A 51 3.53 13.99 -8.81
CA TRP A 51 4.16 14.59 -9.99
C TRP A 51 4.51 16.06 -9.71
N GLY A 52 5.73 16.47 -10.05
CA GLY A 52 6.23 17.83 -9.79
C GLY A 52 6.80 18.05 -8.40
N GLU A 53 6.76 17.04 -7.53
CA GLU A 53 7.36 17.11 -6.20
C GLU A 53 8.88 16.89 -6.21
N ARG A 54 9.58 17.46 -5.21
CA ARG A 54 10.96 17.10 -4.92
C ARG A 54 10.96 15.76 -4.18
N PRO A 55 11.59 14.70 -4.72
CA PRO A 55 11.51 13.36 -4.11
C PRO A 55 12.47 13.18 -2.93
N HIS A 56 13.35 14.15 -2.66
CA HIS A 56 14.36 14.07 -1.60
C HIS A 56 13.72 14.28 -0.23
N GLY A 57 14.01 13.36 0.69
CA GLY A 57 13.52 13.38 2.06
C GLY A 57 12.88 12.05 2.44
N THR A 58 12.14 12.05 3.54
CA THR A 58 11.57 10.83 4.11
C THR A 58 10.25 10.49 3.45
N TRP A 59 10.19 9.34 2.80
CA TRP A 59 8.95 8.71 2.37
C TRP A 59 8.40 7.84 3.49
N LYS A 60 7.08 7.87 3.71
CA LYS A 60 6.41 7.03 4.72
C LYS A 60 5.49 6.03 4.02
N LEU A 61 5.77 4.74 4.18
CA LEU A 61 4.89 3.66 3.75
C LEU A 61 4.09 3.17 4.95
N GLU A 62 2.77 3.15 4.83
CA GLU A 62 1.83 2.68 5.84
C GLU A 62 1.07 1.47 5.29
N ILE A 63 1.06 0.37 6.05
CA ILE A 63 0.35 -0.86 5.71
C ILE A 63 -0.55 -1.18 6.90
N HIS A 64 -1.86 -1.14 6.69
CA HIS A 64 -2.86 -1.45 7.72
C HIS A 64 -3.53 -2.79 7.38
N ASN A 65 -3.74 -3.62 8.41
CA ASN A 65 -4.53 -4.83 8.31
C ASN A 65 -5.87 -4.62 9.01
N GLU A 66 -6.92 -4.46 8.21
CA GLU A 66 -8.31 -4.24 8.65
C GLU A 66 -9.08 -5.56 8.81
N GLY A 67 -8.37 -6.69 8.85
CA GLY A 67 -8.92 -8.01 9.09
C GLY A 67 -9.35 -8.11 10.55
N ARG A 68 -10.62 -8.41 10.78
CA ARG A 68 -11.10 -8.76 12.12
C ARG A 68 -10.54 -10.15 12.47
N TYR A 69 -9.87 -10.26 13.61
CA TYR A 69 -9.66 -11.55 14.26
C TYR A 69 -11.05 -12.09 14.61
N LEU A 70 -11.47 -13.16 13.92
CA LEU A 70 -12.56 -14.04 14.36
C LEU A 70 -11.93 -15.33 14.85
#